data_AF-A0A3M2F6E1-F1
#
_entry.id   AF-A0A3M2F6E1-F1
#
_cell.length_a   1.000
_cell.length_b   1.000
_cell.length_c   1.000
_cell.angle_alpha   90.00
_cell.angle_beta   90.00
_cell.angle_gamma   90.00
#
_symmetry.space_group_name_H-M   'P 1'
#
loop_
_entity.id
_entity.type
_entity.pdbx_description
1 polymer ?
#
loop_
_entity_poly.entity_id
_entity_poly.type
_entity_poly.pdbx_seq_one_letter_code
_entity_poly.pdbx_strand_id
1 'polypeptide(L)'
;MKSAPERRLLVPAIFVAVLLLFLAGFFLLSRGNLRGGGKPPITAAVVPKAPGGNVEPGVDTGALLDWFLARQKASRLLSSDEGTVNAYTYDQALAAIVFTAFGHPDRARRVLDFFLEKAGGRFHGFTDYYPVTGEDVTDARAAGPNAWIILAINFYTARTGDRRYLPLGRTIADWILKVLKTREGAVAGGTDPWGGPMSWVATNTTSTVSRPSVTSPS
;
A
#
# COMPACT_ATOMS: atom_id res chain seq x y z
N MET A 1 30.70 25.55 22.89
CA MET A 1 29.53 24.63 22.85
C MET A 1 28.58 25.12 21.79
N LYS A 2 28.45 24.42 20.65
CA LYS A 2 27.45 24.72 19.61
C LYS A 2 26.24 23.83 19.83
N SER A 3 25.07 24.42 20.03
CA SER A 3 23.78 23.74 20.14
C SER A 3 23.41 23.04 18.83
N ALA A 4 23.03 21.77 18.91
CA ALA A 4 22.50 21.01 17.78
C ALA A 4 21.09 21.51 17.42
N PRO A 5 20.70 21.57 16.14
CA PRO A 5 19.37 21.99 15.74
C PRO A 5 18.34 20.88 15.97
N GLU A 6 17.21 21.24 16.55
CA GLU A 6 16.05 20.36 16.76
C GLU A 6 15.52 19.81 15.42
N ARG A 7 15.70 18.50 15.19
CA ARG A 7 14.94 17.77 14.16
C ARG A 7 13.64 17.26 14.77
N ARG A 8 12.59 18.09 14.75
CA ARG A 8 11.24 17.70 15.16
C ARG A 8 10.35 17.47 13.93
N LEU A 9 9.81 16.25 13.83
CA LEU A 9 8.53 15.88 13.18
C LEU A 9 8.42 15.98 11.63
N LEU A 10 9.25 15.22 10.89
CA LEU A 10 8.99 14.97 9.45
C LEU A 10 7.99 13.82 9.20
N VAL A 11 7.88 12.87 10.15
CA VAL A 11 7.04 11.67 10.03
C VAL A 11 5.52 11.95 9.99
N PRO A 12 4.96 12.89 10.78
CA PRO A 12 3.52 13.18 10.71
C PRO A 12 3.13 13.90 9.41
N ALA A 13 4.01 14.75 8.87
CA ALA A 13 3.74 15.51 7.65
C ALA A 13 3.64 14.59 6.42
N ILE A 14 4.45 13.52 6.36
CA ILE A 14 4.41 12.51 5.29
C ILE A 14 3.09 11.72 5.34
N PHE A 15 2.62 11.35 6.54
CA PHE A 15 1.32 10.68 6.71
C PHE A 15 0.15 11.54 6.25
N VAL A 16 0.16 12.84 6.57
CA VAL A 16 -0.87 13.80 6.14
C VAL A 16 -0.84 14.01 4.62
N ALA A 17 0.33 14.13 4.01
CA ALA A 17 0.45 14.30 2.56
C ALA A 17 -0.08 13.09 1.77
N VAL A 18 0.20 11.87 2.23
CA VAL A 18 -0.31 10.65 1.58
C VAL A 18 -1.82 10.51 1.79
N LEU A 19 -2.34 10.85 2.97
CA LEU A 19 -3.79 10.84 3.25
C LEU A 19 -4.54 11.88 2.40
N LEU A 20 -3.97 13.07 2.20
CA LEU A 20 -4.55 14.12 1.37
C LEU A 20 -4.56 13.76 -0.13
N LEU A 21 -3.52 13.06 -0.62
CA LEU A 21 -3.51 12.50 -1.98
C LEU A 21 -4.60 11.43 -2.16
N PHE A 22 -4.90 10.65 -1.12
CA PHE A 22 -6.01 9.69 -1.11
C PHE A 22 -7.39 10.38 -1.18
N LEU A 23 -7.61 11.44 -0.39
CA LEU A 23 -8.87 12.19 -0.40
C LEU A 23 -9.11 12.91 -1.73
N ALA A 24 -8.07 13.49 -2.33
CA ALA A 24 -8.16 14.12 -3.65
C ALA A 24 -8.46 13.10 -4.77
N GLY A 25 -7.87 11.90 -4.70
CA GLY A 25 -8.15 10.81 -5.65
C GLY A 25 -9.57 10.26 -5.55
N PHE A 26 -10.08 10.08 -4.34
CA PHE A 26 -11.44 9.56 -4.10
C PHE A 26 -12.52 10.57 -4.52
N PHE A 27 -12.29 11.86 -4.32
CA PHE A 27 -13.23 12.92 -4.70
C PHE A 27 -13.37 13.08 -6.22
N LEU A 28 -12.32 12.80 -7.00
CA LEU A 28 -12.38 12.80 -8.46
C LEU A 28 -13.11 11.57 -9.04
N LEU A 29 -13.01 10.41 -8.36
CA LEU A 29 -13.75 9.20 -8.73
C LEU A 29 -15.26 9.28 -8.41
N SER A 30 -15.63 10.01 -7.35
CA SER A 30 -17.03 10.13 -6.91
C SER A 30 -17.89 11.06 -7.79
N ARG A 31 -17.31 11.99 -8.55
CA ARG A 31 -18.07 12.90 -9.43
C ARG A 31 -18.34 12.36 -10.84
N GLY A 32 -17.75 11.22 -11.21
CA GLY A 32 -17.85 10.67 -12.56
C GLY A 32 -19.07 9.80 -12.85
N ASN A 33 -19.97 9.51 -11.89
CA ASN A 33 -20.94 8.42 -12.05
C ASN A 33 -22.41 8.73 -11.73
N LEU A 34 -22.84 9.99 -11.86
CA LEU A 34 -24.27 10.33 -11.78
C LEU A 34 -24.77 10.94 -13.08
N ARG A 35 -24.84 10.13 -14.15
CA ARG A 35 -25.86 10.15 -15.23
C ARG A 35 -25.36 9.38 -16.46
N GLY A 36 -26.17 8.42 -16.92
CA GLY A 36 -26.18 7.95 -18.31
C GLY A 36 -25.46 6.63 -18.56
N GLY A 37 -26.24 5.60 -18.88
CA GLY A 37 -25.75 4.31 -19.37
C GLY A 37 -25.05 4.44 -20.72
N GLY A 38 -23.82 3.97 -20.77
CA GLY A 38 -23.00 3.87 -21.97
C GLY A 38 -21.58 3.55 -21.56
N LYS A 39 -21.08 2.37 -21.91
CA LYS A 39 -19.68 1.96 -21.68
C LYS A 39 -18.78 2.98 -22.40
N PRO A 40 -17.97 3.81 -21.72
CA PRO A 40 -17.05 4.67 -22.43
C PRO A 40 -15.80 3.87 -22.80
N PRO A 41 -15.18 4.13 -23.97
CA PRO A 41 -13.82 3.67 -24.23
C PRO A 41 -12.92 4.27 -23.16
N ILE A 42 -11.94 3.50 -22.68
CA ILE A 42 -10.88 3.99 -21.79
C ILE A 42 -9.93 4.85 -22.65
N THR A 43 -10.44 5.97 -23.15
CA THR A 43 -9.67 7.02 -23.81
C THR A 43 -9.03 7.86 -22.71
N ALA A 44 -7.69 7.80 -22.68
CA ALA A 44 -6.77 8.73 -22.04
C ALA A 44 -7.42 9.58 -20.94
N ALA A 45 -7.49 9.03 -19.72
CA ALA A 45 -7.63 9.85 -18.54
C ALA A 45 -6.52 10.90 -18.62
N VAL A 46 -6.94 12.16 -18.81
CA VAL A 46 -6.12 13.35 -18.89
C VAL A 46 -5.00 13.20 -17.86
N VAL A 47 -3.76 13.18 -18.33
CA VAL A 47 -2.58 13.32 -17.47
C VAL A 47 -2.88 14.51 -16.56
N PRO A 48 -3.04 14.37 -15.23
CA PRO A 48 -2.82 15.52 -14.38
C PRO A 48 -1.40 15.96 -14.68
N LYS A 49 -1.29 17.09 -15.41
CA LYS A 49 -0.12 17.95 -15.34
C LYS A 49 0.19 18.03 -13.85
N ALA A 50 1.44 17.70 -13.47
CA ALA A 50 1.89 17.81 -12.09
C ALA A 50 1.26 19.06 -11.49
N PRO A 51 0.50 18.95 -10.38
CA PRO A 51 -0.37 20.02 -9.98
C PRO A 51 0.48 21.27 -9.75
N GLY A 52 0.36 22.22 -10.66
CA GLY A 52 0.55 23.64 -10.36
C GLY A 52 -0.66 24.16 -9.57
N GLY A 53 -1.19 23.33 -8.68
CA GLY A 53 -2.36 23.57 -7.87
C GLY A 53 -1.91 23.57 -6.42
N ASN A 54 -2.19 24.67 -5.74
CA ASN A 54 -1.77 25.00 -4.38
C ASN A 54 -1.79 23.78 -3.44
N VAL A 55 -0.61 23.18 -3.26
CA VAL A 55 -0.25 22.38 -2.09
C VAL A 55 -0.44 23.32 -0.88
N GLU A 56 -0.87 22.81 0.28
CA GLU A 56 -0.92 23.63 1.49
C GLU A 56 0.36 24.47 1.60
N PRO A 57 0.26 25.78 1.89
CA PRO A 57 1.43 26.64 1.95
C PRO A 57 2.45 26.06 2.93
N GLY A 58 3.54 25.49 2.40
CA GLY A 58 4.66 24.95 3.19
C GLY A 58 5.14 23.53 2.88
N VAL A 59 4.42 22.71 2.09
CA VAL A 59 4.94 21.36 1.73
C VAL A 59 5.68 21.42 0.39
N ASP A 60 7.01 21.37 0.46
CA ASP A 60 7.87 21.25 -0.72
C ASP A 60 7.81 19.81 -1.27
N THR A 61 6.99 19.62 -2.30
CA THR A 61 6.83 18.33 -2.97
C THR A 61 8.07 17.91 -3.76
N GLY A 62 8.95 18.86 -4.12
CA GLY A 62 10.25 18.59 -4.72
C GLY A 62 11.20 17.96 -3.70
N ALA A 63 11.32 18.57 -2.53
CA ALA A 63 12.13 18.02 -1.43
C ALA A 63 11.63 16.63 -0.97
N LEU A 64 10.31 16.41 -0.98
CA LEU A 64 9.72 15.09 -0.70
C LEU A 64 10.17 14.06 -1.75
N LEU A 65 10.06 14.38 -3.03
CA LEU A 65 10.44 13.47 -4.11
C LEU A 65 11.95 13.17 -4.08
N ASP A 66 12.79 14.18 -3.87
CA ASP A 66 14.24 14.04 -3.74
C ASP A 66 14.60 13.09 -2.59
N TRP A 67 13.87 13.16 -1.48
CA TRP A 67 14.04 12.26 -0.34
C TRP A 67 13.79 10.79 -0.72
N PHE A 68 12.73 10.52 -1.49
CA PHE A 68 12.41 9.17 -1.98
C PHE A 68 13.46 8.68 -2.99
N LEU A 69 13.84 9.54 -3.94
CA LEU A 69 14.80 9.21 -4.99
C LEU A 69 16.19 8.88 -4.43
N ALA A 70 16.63 9.61 -3.39
CA ALA A 70 17.92 9.39 -2.75
C ALA A 70 17.99 8.09 -1.93
N ARG A 71 16.83 7.51 -1.56
CA ARG A 71 16.76 6.35 -0.66
C ARG A 71 16.60 5.01 -1.35
N GLN A 72 16.16 4.98 -2.60
CA GLN A 72 16.02 3.72 -3.31
C GLN A 72 17.39 3.11 -3.62
N LYS A 73 17.62 1.92 -3.06
CA LYS A 73 18.89 1.20 -3.14
C LYS A 73 18.95 0.32 -4.39
N ALA A 74 20.12 -0.28 -4.62
CA ALA A 74 20.34 -1.25 -5.71
C ALA A 74 19.45 -2.50 -5.59
N SER A 75 19.10 -2.89 -4.35
CA SER A 75 18.10 -3.92 -4.04
C SER A 75 16.68 -3.56 -4.46
N ARG A 76 16.47 -2.34 -4.99
CA ARG A 76 15.21 -1.78 -5.47
C ARG A 76 14.26 -1.28 -4.37
N LEU A 77 14.58 -1.55 -3.11
CA LEU A 77 13.84 -1.10 -1.93
C LEU A 77 14.34 0.25 -1.39
N LEU A 78 13.53 0.87 -0.55
CA LEU A 78 13.83 2.08 0.19
C LEU A 78 13.99 1.74 1.67
N SER A 79 14.98 2.36 2.32
CA SER A 79 15.04 2.37 3.79
C SER A 79 13.85 3.15 4.34
N SER A 80 13.15 2.55 5.31
CA SER A 80 11.89 3.05 5.85
C SER A 80 12.04 4.19 6.86
N ASP A 81 13.18 4.28 7.54
CA ASP A 81 13.45 5.35 8.51
C ASP A 81 14.90 5.87 8.41
N GLU A 82 15.21 6.92 9.17
CA GLU A 82 16.56 7.43 9.25
C GLU A 82 17.41 6.55 10.18
N GLY A 83 18.19 5.64 9.59
CA GLY A 83 19.23 4.90 10.29
C GLY A 83 19.00 3.39 10.39
N THR A 84 17.84 2.87 9.98
CA THR A 84 17.68 1.42 9.84
C THR A 84 18.04 0.92 8.46
N VAL A 85 18.43 -0.34 8.46
CA VAL A 85 18.63 -1.15 7.27
C VAL A 85 17.36 -1.92 6.92
N ASN A 86 16.18 -1.46 7.36
CA ASN A 86 14.90 -2.14 7.12
C ASN A 86 14.05 -1.40 6.08
N ALA A 87 13.37 -2.18 5.26
CA ALA A 87 12.45 -1.77 4.23
C ALA A 87 11.10 -2.44 4.50
N TYR A 88 10.20 -1.73 5.19
CA TYR A 88 8.87 -2.24 5.51
C TYR A 88 8.01 -2.33 4.26
N THR A 89 7.34 -3.46 4.07
CA THR A 89 6.49 -3.76 2.90
C THR A 89 5.43 -2.69 2.67
N TYR A 90 4.86 -2.14 3.75
CA TYR A 90 3.94 -1.01 3.70
C TYR A 90 4.57 0.24 3.05
N ASP A 91 5.76 0.65 3.50
CA ASP A 91 6.45 1.83 2.98
C ASP A 91 6.88 1.63 1.53
N GLN A 92 7.22 0.40 1.14
CA GLN A 92 7.54 0.09 -0.25
C GLN A 92 6.31 0.26 -1.16
N ALA A 93 5.12 -0.16 -0.71
CA ALA A 93 3.88 0.09 -1.43
C ALA A 93 3.62 1.59 -1.59
N LEU A 94 3.82 2.36 -0.51
CA LEU A 94 3.70 3.81 -0.53
C LEU A 94 4.69 4.46 -1.51
N ALA A 95 5.95 4.02 -1.50
CA ALA A 95 6.99 4.51 -2.39
C ALA A 95 6.64 4.26 -3.86
N ALA A 96 6.10 3.08 -4.19
CA ALA A 96 5.65 2.78 -5.54
C ALA A 96 4.50 3.70 -5.99
N ILE A 97 3.58 4.02 -5.08
CA ILE A 97 2.49 4.99 -5.33
C ILE A 97 3.06 6.40 -5.55
N VAL A 98 3.97 6.87 -4.68
CA VAL A 98 4.62 8.18 -4.80
C VAL A 98 5.38 8.28 -6.12
N PHE A 99 6.24 7.32 -6.44
CA PHE A 99 6.96 7.32 -7.71
C PHE A 99 6.03 7.35 -8.92
N THR A 100 4.92 6.60 -8.87
CA THR A 100 3.92 6.63 -9.94
C THR A 100 3.24 7.99 -10.05
N ALA A 101 2.84 8.59 -8.93
CA ALA A 101 2.13 9.87 -8.88
C ALA A 101 3.00 11.02 -9.39
N PHE A 102 4.30 11.00 -9.09
CA PHE A 102 5.26 12.02 -9.48
C PHE A 102 5.94 11.77 -10.84
N GLY A 103 5.41 10.85 -11.65
CA GLY A 103 5.90 10.65 -13.04
C GLY A 103 7.22 9.88 -13.14
N HIS A 104 7.54 9.06 -12.14
CA HIS A 104 8.72 8.20 -12.08
C HIS A 104 8.37 6.70 -12.14
N PRO A 105 7.64 6.22 -13.16
CA PRO A 105 7.16 4.84 -13.22
C PRO A 105 8.30 3.80 -13.25
N ASP A 106 9.48 4.13 -13.78
CA ASP A 106 10.64 3.23 -13.71
C ASP A 106 11.10 2.95 -12.27
N ARG A 107 10.96 3.93 -11.37
CA ARG A 107 11.34 3.78 -9.95
C ARG A 107 10.28 2.95 -9.22
N ALA A 108 9.00 3.13 -9.54
CA ALA A 108 7.90 2.28 -9.06
C ALA A 108 8.07 0.82 -9.53
N ARG A 109 8.40 0.61 -10.82
CA ARG A 109 8.65 -0.73 -11.38
C ARG A 109 9.67 -1.50 -10.60
N ARG A 110 10.81 -0.88 -10.27
CA ARG A 110 11.86 -1.55 -9.49
C ARG A 110 11.34 -2.10 -8.15
N VAL A 111 10.49 -1.35 -7.45
CA VAL A 111 9.85 -1.84 -6.21
C VAL A 111 8.93 -3.02 -6.51
N LEU A 112 8.06 -2.91 -7.51
CA LEU A 112 7.12 -3.99 -7.86
C LEU A 112 7.81 -5.24 -8.42
N ASP A 113 8.94 -5.08 -9.13
CA ASP A 113 9.78 -6.17 -9.63
C ASP A 113 10.40 -6.96 -8.47
N PHE A 114 10.81 -6.29 -7.39
CA PHE A 114 11.27 -6.98 -6.18
C PHE A 114 10.19 -7.92 -5.63
N PHE A 115 8.96 -7.43 -5.46
CA PHE A 115 7.86 -8.26 -4.95
C PHE A 115 7.46 -9.36 -5.95
N LEU A 116 7.51 -9.08 -7.25
CA LEU A 116 7.23 -10.08 -8.27
C LEU A 116 8.22 -11.25 -8.22
N GLU A 117 9.52 -10.95 -8.08
CA GLU A 117 10.56 -11.96 -7.91
C GLU A 117 10.39 -12.73 -6.60
N LYS A 118 10.06 -12.05 -5.50
CA LYS A 118 9.84 -12.67 -4.17
C LYS A 118 8.60 -13.56 -4.10
N ALA A 119 7.61 -13.33 -4.94
CA ALA A 119 6.38 -14.15 -4.95
C ALA A 119 6.59 -15.57 -5.53
N GLY A 120 7.79 -15.89 -6.03
CA GLY A 120 8.12 -17.17 -6.63
C GLY A 120 7.78 -18.39 -5.75
N GLY A 121 7.44 -19.51 -6.40
CA GLY A 121 7.08 -20.75 -5.70
C GLY A 121 5.69 -20.72 -5.07
N ARG A 122 5.56 -21.33 -3.87
CA ARG A 122 4.30 -21.33 -3.12
C ARG A 122 4.19 -20.05 -2.29
N PHE A 123 3.36 -19.12 -2.77
CA PHE A 123 3.14 -17.84 -2.10
C PHE A 123 2.43 -17.99 -0.75
N HIS A 124 2.98 -17.35 0.27
CA HIS A 124 2.51 -17.42 1.65
C HIS A 124 2.49 -16.04 2.32
N GLY A 125 2.46 -14.97 1.54
CA GLY A 125 2.56 -13.58 2.00
C GLY A 125 4.00 -13.08 1.99
N PHE A 126 4.17 -11.78 1.76
CA PHE A 126 5.43 -11.06 2.01
C PHE A 126 5.59 -10.79 3.49
N THR A 127 6.83 -10.77 3.96
CA THR A 127 7.18 -10.38 5.33
C THR A 127 6.85 -8.92 5.56
N ASP A 128 6.68 -8.52 6.82
CA ASP A 128 6.35 -7.13 7.17
C ASP A 128 7.50 -6.18 6.82
N TYR A 129 8.75 -6.67 6.83
CA TYR A 129 9.90 -5.97 6.28
C TYR A 129 10.90 -6.90 5.59
N TYR A 130 11.82 -6.27 4.86
CA TYR A 130 13.04 -6.87 4.34
C TYR A 130 14.24 -6.02 4.77
N PRO A 131 15.43 -6.59 4.97
CA PRO A 131 16.65 -5.81 4.97
C PRO A 131 16.78 -5.05 3.65
N VAL A 132 17.38 -3.86 3.65
CA VAL A 132 17.63 -3.05 2.45
C VAL A 132 18.57 -3.74 1.47
N THR A 133 19.21 -4.85 1.83
CA THR A 133 19.95 -5.72 0.91
C THR A 133 19.00 -6.55 0.03
N GLY A 134 17.74 -6.74 0.45
CA GLY A 134 16.72 -7.53 -0.25
C GLY A 134 16.69 -9.01 0.14
N GLU A 135 17.49 -9.41 1.14
CA GLU A 135 17.53 -10.76 1.69
C GLU A 135 16.21 -11.16 2.35
N ASP A 136 15.92 -12.46 2.39
CA ASP A 136 14.76 -12.96 3.13
C ASP A 136 15.00 -12.92 4.64
N VAL A 137 13.94 -12.67 5.39
CA VAL A 137 13.93 -12.72 6.84
C VAL A 137 12.80 -13.61 7.34
N THR A 138 12.99 -14.18 8.52
CA THR A 138 11.92 -14.89 9.23
C THR A 138 11.14 -13.86 10.04
N ASP A 139 10.01 -13.42 9.48
CA ASP A 139 9.14 -12.45 10.12
C ASP A 139 7.66 -12.72 9.85
N ALA A 140 6.82 -12.00 10.59
CA ALA A 140 5.39 -11.91 10.41
C ALA A 140 5.02 -11.51 8.96
N ARG A 141 3.86 -11.99 8.53
CA ARG A 141 3.29 -11.69 7.20
C ARG A 141 1.88 -11.18 7.40
N ALA A 142 1.74 -9.88 7.59
CA ALA A 142 0.45 -9.27 7.84
C ALA A 142 -0.35 -9.02 6.56
N ALA A 143 -1.67 -9.20 6.66
CA ALA A 143 -2.61 -8.97 5.56
C ALA A 143 -2.58 -7.52 5.07
N GLY A 144 -2.43 -6.56 5.99
CA GLY A 144 -2.43 -5.12 5.71
C GLY A 144 -1.32 -4.70 4.74
N PRO A 145 -0.03 -4.84 5.10
CA PRO A 145 1.09 -4.50 4.22
C PRO A 145 1.00 -5.18 2.84
N ASN A 146 0.60 -6.46 2.81
CA ASN A 146 0.38 -7.21 1.57
C ASN A 146 -0.76 -6.60 0.73
N ALA A 147 -1.87 -6.19 1.34
CA ALA A 147 -2.97 -5.52 0.64
C ALA A 147 -2.55 -4.15 0.07
N TRP A 148 -1.66 -3.43 0.74
CA TRP A 148 -1.10 -2.17 0.23
C TRP A 148 -0.29 -2.38 -1.06
N ILE A 149 0.38 -3.52 -1.24
CA ILE A 149 1.03 -3.86 -2.51
C ILE A 149 0.00 -4.02 -3.65
N ILE A 150 -1.15 -4.66 -3.39
CA ILE A 150 -2.25 -4.73 -4.38
C ILE A 150 -2.70 -3.33 -4.77
N LEU A 151 -2.83 -2.42 -3.80
CA LEU A 151 -3.24 -1.05 -4.04
C LEU A 151 -2.22 -0.29 -4.90
N ALA A 152 -0.92 -0.46 -4.62
CA ALA A 152 0.16 0.11 -5.41
C ALA A 152 0.17 -0.43 -6.85
N ILE A 153 -0.05 -1.73 -7.04
CA ILE A 153 -0.17 -2.37 -8.37
C ILE A 153 -1.35 -1.78 -9.15
N ASN A 154 -2.51 -1.62 -8.52
CA ASN A 154 -3.69 -1.05 -9.15
C ASN A 154 -3.46 0.41 -9.56
N PHE A 155 -2.84 1.21 -8.68
CA PHE A 155 -2.51 2.60 -8.97
C PHE A 155 -1.50 2.72 -10.12
N TYR A 156 -0.41 1.95 -10.08
CA TYR A 156 0.58 1.87 -11.15
C TYR A 156 -0.06 1.49 -12.49
N THR A 157 -0.89 0.43 -12.49
CA THR A 157 -1.57 -0.05 -13.71
C THR A 157 -2.52 1.00 -14.27
N ALA A 158 -3.31 1.65 -13.41
CA ALA A 158 -4.25 2.68 -13.84
C ALA A 158 -3.53 3.91 -14.43
N ARG A 159 -2.36 4.26 -13.90
CA ARG A 159 -1.63 5.46 -14.32
C ARG A 159 -0.73 5.27 -15.53
N THR A 160 -0.20 4.06 -15.72
CA THR A 160 0.79 3.75 -16.78
C THR A 160 0.21 2.91 -17.91
N GLY A 161 -0.90 2.21 -17.68
CA GLY A 161 -1.44 1.20 -18.60
C GLY A 161 -0.67 -0.14 -18.58
N ASP A 162 0.43 -0.25 -17.83
CA ASP A 162 1.25 -1.45 -17.75
C ASP A 162 0.65 -2.47 -16.76
N ARG A 163 0.24 -3.63 -17.29
CA ARG A 163 -0.55 -4.65 -16.59
C ARG A 163 0.28 -5.80 -16.02
N ARG A 164 1.61 -5.75 -16.14
CA ARG A 164 2.49 -6.89 -15.82
C ARG A 164 2.40 -7.39 -14.38
N TYR A 165 2.03 -6.52 -13.43
CA TYR A 165 1.94 -6.87 -12.01
C TYR A 165 0.54 -7.32 -11.56
N LEU A 166 -0.48 -7.29 -12.44
CA LEU A 166 -1.81 -7.78 -12.08
C LEU A 166 -1.84 -9.25 -11.63
N PRO A 167 -1.05 -10.18 -12.24
CA PRO A 167 -0.94 -11.55 -11.72
C PRO A 167 -0.42 -11.59 -10.28
N LEU A 168 0.57 -10.75 -9.94
CA LEU A 168 1.06 -10.64 -8.56
C LEU A 168 -0.04 -10.14 -7.62
N GLY A 169 -0.77 -9.09 -8.01
CA GLY A 169 -1.90 -8.59 -7.22
C GLY A 169 -2.96 -9.68 -6.97
N ARG A 170 -3.24 -10.53 -7.96
CA ARG A 170 -4.13 -11.69 -7.82
C ARG A 170 -3.57 -12.74 -6.87
N THR A 171 -2.28 -13.05 -6.95
CA THR A 171 -1.61 -14.00 -6.04
C THR A 171 -1.74 -13.55 -4.59
N ILE A 172 -1.55 -12.25 -4.32
CA ILE A 172 -1.69 -11.70 -2.97
C ILE A 172 -3.15 -11.75 -2.52
N ALA A 173 -4.09 -11.35 -3.37
CA ALA A 173 -5.52 -11.40 -3.06
C ALA A 173 -5.99 -12.83 -2.76
N ASP A 174 -5.53 -13.81 -3.54
CA ASP A 174 -5.83 -15.23 -3.33
C ASP A 174 -5.31 -15.72 -1.99
N TRP A 175 -4.10 -15.32 -1.58
CA TRP A 175 -3.57 -15.66 -0.26
C TRP A 175 -4.43 -15.05 0.86
N ILE A 176 -4.75 -13.75 0.78
CA ILE A 176 -5.61 -13.09 1.78
C ILE A 176 -6.98 -13.78 1.87
N LEU A 177 -7.62 -14.06 0.74
CA LEU A 177 -9.00 -14.57 0.71
C LEU A 177 -9.13 -16.07 0.96
N LYS A 178 -8.09 -16.86 0.65
CA LYS A 178 -8.14 -18.32 0.77
C LYS A 178 -7.42 -18.82 2.02
N VAL A 179 -6.33 -18.18 2.41
CA VAL A 179 -5.48 -18.63 3.53
C VAL A 179 -5.85 -17.90 4.82
N LEU A 180 -6.13 -16.60 4.76
CA LEU A 180 -6.41 -15.81 5.97
C LEU A 180 -7.91 -15.71 6.29
N LYS A 181 -8.79 -16.21 5.42
CA LYS A 181 -10.24 -16.15 5.67
C LYS A 181 -10.61 -17.04 6.85
N THR A 182 -11.22 -16.43 7.87
CA THR A 182 -11.73 -17.15 9.04
C THR A 182 -13.03 -17.89 8.69
N ARG A 183 -13.45 -18.82 9.55
CA ARG A 183 -14.71 -19.56 9.39
C ARG A 183 -15.92 -18.62 9.34
N GLU A 184 -15.85 -17.49 10.03
CA GLU A 184 -16.87 -16.45 10.11
C GLU A 184 -16.86 -15.50 8.92
N GLY A 185 -15.94 -15.68 7.97
CA GLY A 185 -15.81 -14.87 6.77
C GLY A 185 -14.99 -13.58 6.92
N ALA A 186 -14.42 -13.34 8.11
CA ALA A 186 -13.46 -12.28 8.36
C ALA A 186 -12.08 -12.62 7.75
N VAL A 187 -11.17 -11.64 7.70
CA VAL A 187 -9.78 -11.84 7.27
C VAL A 187 -8.87 -11.75 8.49
N ALA A 188 -8.15 -12.82 8.81
CA ALA A 188 -7.14 -12.85 9.86
C ALA A 188 -6.03 -11.81 9.62
N GLY A 189 -5.39 -11.37 10.70
CA GLY A 189 -4.36 -10.34 10.65
C GLY A 189 -3.14 -10.70 9.81
N GLY A 190 -2.87 -12.00 9.65
CA GLY A 190 -1.73 -12.53 8.92
C GLY A 190 -1.26 -13.86 9.51
N THR A 191 -0.03 -14.23 9.20
CA THR A 191 0.67 -15.33 9.85
C THR A 191 1.86 -14.84 10.65
N ASP A 192 2.12 -15.48 11.79
CA ASP A 192 3.36 -15.31 12.54
C ASP A 192 4.59 -15.79 11.73
N PRO A 193 5.83 -15.59 12.22
CA PRO A 193 7.03 -16.01 11.51
C PRO A 193 7.14 -17.51 11.22
N TRP A 194 6.38 -18.35 11.94
CA TRP A 194 6.35 -19.82 11.80
C TRP A 194 5.16 -20.32 10.97
N GLY A 195 4.32 -19.42 10.45
CA GLY A 195 3.16 -19.75 9.63
C GLY A 195 1.87 -20.02 10.44
N GLY A 196 1.89 -19.81 11.75
CA GLY A 196 0.70 -19.86 12.59
C GLY A 196 -0.19 -18.63 12.36
N PRO A 197 -1.53 -18.74 12.49
CA PRO A 197 -2.41 -17.58 12.35
C PRO A 197 -2.19 -16.59 13.49
N MET A 198 -2.13 -15.29 13.19
CA MET A 198 -2.09 -14.24 14.22
C MET A 198 -3.41 -14.18 15.01
N SER A 199 -3.33 -13.73 16.27
CA SER A 199 -4.47 -13.67 17.20
C SER A 199 -5.46 -12.54 16.91
N TRP A 200 -5.09 -11.55 16.10
CA TRP A 200 -5.93 -10.43 15.73
C TRP A 200 -6.50 -10.59 14.31
N VAL A 201 -7.62 -9.92 14.03
CA VAL A 201 -8.38 -10.00 12.77
C VAL A 201 -8.25 -8.66 12.05
N ALA A 202 -7.90 -8.67 10.76
CA ALA A 202 -7.74 -7.47 9.95
C ALA A 202 -9.07 -6.80 9.61
N THR A 203 -10.14 -7.59 9.45
CA THR A 203 -11.51 -7.10 9.35
C THR A 203 -12.33 -7.69 10.49
N ASN A 204 -12.84 -6.85 11.40
CA ASN A 204 -13.89 -7.30 12.28
C ASN A 204 -15.24 -7.15 11.56
N THR A 205 -16.05 -8.19 11.55
CA THR A 205 -17.50 -8.03 11.46
C THR A 205 -18.03 -8.23 12.86
N THR A 206 -17.97 -7.19 13.68
CA THR A 206 -18.81 -7.13 14.89
C THR A 206 -20.24 -6.83 14.45
N SER A 207 -20.86 -7.79 13.77
CA SER A 207 -22.32 -7.89 13.73
C SER A 207 -22.71 -9.00 14.68
N THR A 208 -22.54 -8.77 15.99
CA THR A 208 -23.47 -9.34 16.95
C THR A 208 -24.83 -8.70 16.68
N VAL A 209 -25.55 -9.23 15.69
CA VAL A 209 -27.01 -9.17 15.75
C VAL A 209 -27.36 -10.09 16.90
N SER A 210 -27.56 -9.50 18.07
CA SER A 210 -28.24 -10.14 19.18
C SER A 210 -29.55 -10.71 18.62
N ARG A 211 -29.64 -12.04 18.48
CA ARG A 211 -30.94 -12.69 18.28
C ARG A 211 -31.75 -12.34 19.52
N PRO A 212 -32.89 -11.62 19.42
CA PRO A 212 -33.79 -11.55 20.56
C PRO A 212 -34.17 -12.99 20.92
N SER A 213 -34.00 -13.33 22.20
CA SER A 213 -34.48 -14.59 22.75
C SER A 213 -35.99 -14.64 22.54
N VAL A 214 -36.43 -15.52 21.65
CA VAL A 214 -37.85 -15.88 21.55
C VAL A 214 -38.16 -16.72 22.78
N THR A 215 -38.66 -16.09 23.83
CA THR A 215 -39.39 -16.79 24.88
C THR A 215 -40.76 -17.13 24.32
N SER A 216 -41.02 -18.42 24.08
CA SER A 216 -42.37 -18.90 23.75
C SER A 216 -43.30 -18.63 24.94
N PRO A 217 -44.50 -18.07 24.73
CA PRO A 217 -45.53 -18.08 25.76
C PRO A 217 -46.10 -19.50 25.90
N SER A 218 -46.23 -19.94 27.14
CA SER A 218 -46.98 -21.12 27.59
C SER A 218 -48.47 -20.98 27.33
#